data_AF-A0A821AG33-F1
#
_entry.id   AF-A0A821AG33-F1
#
_cell.length_a   1.000
_cell.length_b   1.000
_cell.length_c   1.000
_cell.angle_alpha   90.00
_cell.angle_beta   90.00
_cell.angle_gamma   90.00
#
_symmetry.space_group_name_H-M   'P 1'
#
loop_
_entity.id
_entity.type
_entity.pdbx_description
1 polymer ?
#
loop_
_entity_poly.entity_id
_entity_poly.type
_entity_poly.pdbx_seq_one_letter_code
_entity_poly.pdbx_strand_id
1 'polypeptide(L)'
;MSIEILKLVSDLNQTNSTLPYIIDILRGVDNKTIRNTGHYCLRGFNSCHQLTRLDLERLISHLIIDGYLKQECIDKQPSLIIAYLRPGVNAVQLTSSNSQQSGNTTKIQTE
;
A
#
# COMPACT_ATOMS: atom_id res chain seq x y z
N MET A 1 -0.60 -7.94 5.89
CA MET A 1 0.12 -6.66 6.09
C MET A 1 0.55 -6.05 4.77
N SER A 2 1.36 -6.73 3.95
CA SER A 2 1.75 -6.25 2.60
C SER A 2 0.53 -5.95 1.69
N ILE A 3 -0.51 -6.79 1.77
CA ILE A 3 -1.78 -6.56 1.06
C ILE A 3 -2.48 -5.29 1.55
N GLU A 4 -2.46 -4.98 2.85
CA GLU A 4 -3.11 -3.78 3.39
C GLU A 4 -2.36 -2.50 2.94
N ILE A 5 -1.02 -2.55 2.90
CA ILE A 5 -0.20 -1.47 2.34
C ILE A 5 -0.54 -1.25 0.88
N LEU A 6 -0.59 -2.33 0.08
CA LEU A 6 -0.87 -2.23 -1.34
C LEU A 6 -2.30 -1.71 -1.61
N LYS A 7 -3.29 -2.17 -0.84
CA LYS A 7 -4.67 -1.67 -0.92
C LYS A 7 -4.73 -0.18 -0.59
N LEU A 8 -4.11 0.25 0.51
CA LEU A 8 -4.07 1.66 0.88
C LEU A 8 -3.43 2.53 -0.21
N VAL A 9 -2.29 2.11 -0.77
CA VAL A 9 -1.63 2.84 -1.86
C VAL A 9 -2.49 2.86 -3.13
N SER A 10 -3.26 1.81 -3.37
CA SER A 10 -4.21 1.73 -4.50
C SER A 10 -5.40 2.67 -4.29
N ASP A 11 -5.97 2.71 -3.08
CA ASP A 11 -7.05 3.62 -2.69
C ASP A 11 -6.61 5.09 -2.84
N LEU A 12 -5.32 5.35 -2.60
CA LEU A 12 -4.70 6.67 -2.70
C LEU A 12 -4.05 6.95 -4.07
N ASN A 13 -4.22 6.09 -5.09
CA ASN A 13 -3.48 6.20 -6.34
C ASN A 13 -3.72 7.52 -7.10
N GLN A 14 -4.91 8.11 -6.95
CA GLN A 14 -5.23 9.42 -7.54
C GLN A 14 -4.71 10.63 -6.74
N THR A 15 -4.11 10.38 -5.57
CA THR A 15 -3.59 11.42 -4.67
C THR A 15 -2.07 11.42 -4.67
N ASN A 16 -1.44 12.58 -4.53
CA ASN A 16 0.01 12.69 -4.38
C ASN A 16 0.45 12.33 -2.96
N SER A 17 0.53 11.02 -2.69
CA SER A 17 0.87 10.46 -1.39
C SER A 17 2.34 10.08 -1.31
N THR A 18 3.08 10.70 -0.39
CA THR A 18 4.50 10.41 -0.13
C THR A 18 4.64 9.22 0.83
N LEU A 19 5.81 8.58 0.84
CA LEU A 19 6.10 7.47 1.78
C LEU A 19 5.83 7.85 3.25
N PRO A 20 6.32 9.00 3.78
CA PRO A 20 6.00 9.44 5.13
C PRO A 20 4.50 9.53 5.41
N TYR A 21 3.73 10.05 4.44
CA TYR A 21 2.29 10.22 4.58
C TYR A 21 1.55 8.87 4.64
N ILE A 22 1.94 7.93 3.79
CA ILE A 22 1.42 6.55 3.82
C ILE A 22 1.71 5.88 5.16
N ILE A 23 2.93 6.03 5.69
CA ILE A 23 3.32 5.48 7.00
C ILE A 23 2.48 6.09 8.13
N ASP A 24 2.26 7.40 8.10
CA ASP A 24 1.46 8.09 9.10
C ASP A 24 0.02 7.54 9.12
N ILE A 25 -0.60 7.29 7.95
CA ILE A 25 -1.92 6.64 7.86
C ILE A 25 -1.88 5.22 8.44
N LEU A 26 -0.92 4.39 8.01
CA LEU A 26 -0.79 2.99 8.45
C LEU A 26 -0.61 2.86 9.97
N ARG A 27 0.07 3.83 10.59
CA ARG A 27 0.30 3.88 12.04
C ARG A 27 -0.83 4.55 12.82
N GLY A 28 -1.85 5.08 12.15
CA GLY A 28 -2.96 5.75 12.80
C GLY A 28 -2.59 7.12 13.37
N VAL A 29 -1.60 7.80 12.77
CA VAL A 29 -1.19 9.14 13.23
C VAL A 29 -2.31 10.14 12.97
N ASP A 30 -2.68 10.85 14.04
CA ASP A 30 -3.80 11.78 14.01
C ASP A 30 -3.33 13.21 13.73
N ASN A 31 -3.01 13.50 12.45
CA ASN A 31 -2.58 14.82 12.01
C ASN A 31 -3.68 15.58 11.24
N LYS A 32 -3.56 16.92 11.20
CA LYS A 32 -4.53 17.80 10.54
C LYS A 32 -4.78 17.43 9.08
N THR A 33 -3.74 17.05 8.34
CA THR A 33 -3.84 16.68 6.93
C THR A 33 -4.70 15.42 6.75
N ILE A 34 -4.48 14.38 7.56
CA ILE A 34 -5.25 13.13 7.53
C ILE A 34 -6.72 13.39 7.91
N ARG A 35 -6.99 14.22 8.91
CA ARG A 35 -8.37 14.62 9.27
C ARG A 35 -9.06 15.37 8.14
N ASN A 36 -8.40 16.40 7.59
CA ASN A 36 -8.98 17.28 6.57
C ASN A 36 -9.23 16.55 5.24
N THR A 37 -8.42 15.55 4.92
CA THR A 37 -8.57 14.71 3.71
C THR A 37 -9.55 13.55 3.92
N GLY A 38 -10.02 13.31 5.15
CA GLY A 38 -10.89 12.17 5.46
C GLY A 38 -10.16 10.82 5.47
N HIS A 39 -8.83 10.80 5.38
CA HIS A 39 -8.05 9.57 5.25
C HIS A 39 -7.99 8.73 6.54
N TYR A 40 -8.46 9.27 7.67
CA TYR A 40 -8.68 8.51 8.90
C TYR A 40 -9.80 7.47 8.77
N CYS A 41 -10.70 7.63 7.79
CA CYS A 41 -11.76 6.67 7.49
C CYS A 41 -11.32 5.53 6.56
N LEU A 42 -10.10 5.58 6.01
CA LEU A 42 -9.62 4.55 5.11
C LEU A 42 -9.36 3.24 5.87
N ARG A 43 -9.57 2.12 5.19
CA ARG A 43 -9.35 0.78 5.77
C ARG A 43 -7.92 0.58 6.29
N GLY A 44 -6.93 1.19 5.62
CA GLY A 44 -5.53 1.12 6.03
C GLY A 44 -5.17 2.01 7.24
N PHE A 45 -6.08 2.85 7.74
CA PHE A 45 -5.80 3.68 8.89
C PHE A 45 -5.60 2.81 10.14
N ASN A 46 -4.49 3.03 10.85
CA ASN A 46 -4.13 2.30 12.07
C ASN A 46 -3.94 0.77 11.88
N SER A 47 -3.90 0.27 10.65
CA SER A 47 -3.81 -1.18 10.36
C SER A 47 -2.46 -1.80 10.71
N CYS A 48 -1.43 -0.98 10.89
CA CYS A 48 -0.06 -1.38 11.20
C CYS A 48 0.51 -0.66 12.43
N HIS A 49 -0.33 -0.24 13.38
CA HIS A 49 0.06 0.51 14.58
C HIS A 49 1.10 -0.20 15.46
N GLN A 50 1.14 -1.53 15.41
CA GLN A 50 2.10 -2.38 16.12
C GLN A 50 3.51 -2.33 15.53
N LEU A 51 3.67 -1.85 14.29
CA LEU A 51 4.97 -1.74 13.65
C LEU A 51 5.65 -0.41 13.94
N THR A 52 6.97 -0.45 14.06
CA THR A 52 7.75 0.78 14.09
C THR A 52 7.75 1.45 12.71
N ARG A 53 8.06 2.74 12.68
CA ARG A 53 8.27 3.47 11.43
C ARG A 53 9.34 2.81 10.55
N LEU A 54 10.44 2.36 11.16
CA LEU A 54 11.53 1.70 10.46
C LEU A 54 11.10 0.36 9.85
N ASP A 55 10.29 -0.43 10.55
CA ASP A 55 9.76 -1.69 10.02
C ASP A 55 8.88 -1.46 8.80
N LEU A 56 8.04 -0.42 8.84
CA LEU A 56 7.22 -0.02 7.69
C LEU A 56 8.07 0.47 6.52
N GLU A 57 9.10 1.28 6.77
CA GLU A 57 10.02 1.73 5.72
C GLU A 57 10.75 0.57 5.06
N ARG A 58 11.20 -0.42 5.83
CA ARG A 58 11.82 -1.66 5.32
C ARG A 58 10.84 -2.49 4.51
N LEU A 59 9.63 -2.68 5.02
CA LEU A 59 8.59 -3.45 4.34
C LEU A 59 8.16 -2.79 3.03
N ILE A 60 7.96 -1.47 3.02
CA ILE A 60 7.60 -0.73 1.81
C ILE A 60 8.76 -0.73 0.81
N SER A 61 10.00 -0.56 1.27
CA SER A 61 11.20 -0.68 0.42
C SER A 61 11.28 -2.05 -0.26
N HIS A 62 11.02 -3.13 0.48
CA HIS A 62 10.97 -4.48 -0.08
C HIS A 62 9.88 -4.61 -1.15
N LEU A 63 8.68 -4.07 -0.90
CA LEU A 63 7.58 -4.09 -1.89
C LEU A 63 7.87 -3.25 -3.14
N ILE A 64 8.68 -2.18 -3.02
CA ILE A 64 9.15 -1.41 -4.18
C ILE A 64 10.15 -2.25 -5.00
N ILE A 65 11.11 -2.89 -4.34
CA ILE A 65 12.12 -3.74 -4.99
C ILE A 65 11.45 -4.89 -5.75
N ASP A 66 10.44 -5.51 -5.16
CA ASP A 66 9.68 -6.62 -5.76
C ASP A 66 8.68 -6.17 -6.84
N GLY A 67 8.59 -4.86 -7.10
CA GLY A 67 7.72 -4.29 -8.13
C GLY A 67 6.23 -4.28 -7.79
N TYR A 68 5.85 -4.56 -6.53
CA TYR A 68 4.46 -4.41 -6.06
C TYR A 68 4.09 -2.93 -5.83
N LEU A 69 5.06 -2.13 -5.44
CA LEU A 69 4.97 -0.67 -5.34
C LEU A 69 6.01 -0.02 -6.26
N LYS A 70 5.83 1.26 -6.56
CA LYS A 70 6.84 2.07 -7.24
C LYS A 70 6.85 3.48 -6.67
N GLN A 71 7.97 4.18 -6.85
CA GLN A 71 8.08 5.61 -6.58
C GLN A 71 8.10 6.39 -7.89
N GLU A 72 7.22 7.37 -7.99
CA GLU A 72 7.22 8.36 -9.08
C GLU A 72 7.78 9.67 -8.55
N CYS A 73 8.92 10.09 -9.09
CA CYS A 73 9.55 11.36 -8.78
C CYS A 73 8.94 12.47 -9.64
N ILE A 74 8.48 13.54 -9.00
CA ILE A 74 7.96 14.72 -9.68
C ILE A 74 8.79 15.93 -9.27
N ASP A 75 9.32 16.63 -10.26
CA ASP A 75 10.01 17.90 -10.07
C ASP A 75 8.98 18.98 -9.74
N LYS A 76 8.97 19.43 -8.48
CA LYS A 76 8.09 20.52 -8.03
C LYS A 76 8.72 21.87 -8.35
N GLN A 77 10.04 21.96 -8.21
CA GLN A 77 10.89 23.13 -8.44
C GLN A 77 12.30 22.65 -8.84
N PRO A 78 13.16 23.51 -9.42
CA PRO A 78 14.49 23.12 -9.92
C PRO A 78 15.41 22.42 -8.91
N SER A 79 15.13 22.53 -7.61
CA SER A 79 15.90 21.92 -6.52
C SER A 79 15.09 21.01 -5.61
N LEU A 80 13.82 20.73 -5.94
CA LEU A 80 12.94 19.92 -5.10
C LEU A 80 12.24 18.84 -5.91
N ILE A 81 12.71 17.61 -5.70
CA ILE A 81 12.10 16.38 -6.22
C ILE A 81 11.28 15.75 -5.10
N ILE A 82 10.03 15.42 -5.39
CA ILE A 82 9.16 14.70 -4.45
C ILE A 82 8.85 13.32 -5.02
N ALA A 83 9.13 12.28 -4.23
CA ALA A 83 8.77 10.90 -4.55
C ALA A 83 7.37 10.57 -4.00
N TYR A 84 6.46 10.19 -4.89
CA TYR A 84 5.12 9.72 -4.56
C TYR A 84 5.03 8.21 -4.73
N LEU A 85 4.33 7.55 -3.80
CA LEU A 85 4.16 6.10 -3.81
C LEU A 85 2.95 5.72 -4.68
N ARG A 86 3.13 4.69 -5.50
CA ARG A 86 2.12 4.19 -6.45
C ARG A 86 2.10 2.67 -6.47
N PRO A 87 1.00 2.05 -6.95
CA PRO A 87 1.00 0.65 -7.33
C PRO A 87 2.07 0.37 -8.40
N GLY A 88 2.84 -0.69 -8.20
CA GLY A 88 3.83 -1.17 -9.16
C GLY A 88 3.24 -2.12 -10.20
N VAL A 89 4.06 -2.56 -11.14
CA VAL A 89 3.64 -3.46 -12.24
C VAL A 89 3.12 -4.82 -11.73
N ASN A 90 3.61 -5.28 -10.58
CA ASN A 90 3.20 -6.54 -9.97
C ASN A 90 2.02 -6.38 -8.99
N ALA A 91 1.47 -5.18 -8.82
CA ALA A 91 0.40 -4.91 -7.85
C ALA A 91 -0.81 -5.86 -8.02
N VAL A 92 -1.19 -6.17 -9.27
CA VAL A 92 -2.33 -7.04 -9.58
C VAL A 92 -2.10 -8.50 -9.13
N GLN A 93 -0.85 -8.96 -9.10
CA GLN A 93 -0.52 -10.34 -8.71
C GLN A 93 -0.77 -10.58 -7.23
N LEU A 94 -0.44 -9.60 -6.37
CA LEU A 94 -0.64 -9.72 -4.92
C LEU A 94 -2.13 -9.67 -4.53
N THR A 95 -2.96 -8.95 -5.30
CA THR A 95 -4.40 -8.86 -5.06
C THR A 95 -5.18 -10.04 -5.64
N SER A 96 -4.70 -10.63 -6.75
CA SER A 96 -5.37 -11.74 -7.45
C SER A 96 -5.02 -13.12 -6.88
N SER A 97 -3.85 -13.28 -6.27
CA SER A 97 -3.40 -14.58 -5.73
C SER A 97 -4.24 -15.09 -4.55
N ASN A 98 -5.03 -14.22 -3.91
CA ASN A 98 -5.98 -14.61 -2.87
C ASN A 98 -7.37 -15.00 -3.39
N SER A 99 -7.64 -14.80 -4.68
CA SER A 99 -8.92 -15.14 -5.32
C SER A 99 -9.01 -16.61 -5.75
N GLN A 100 -7.89 -17.34 -5.76
CA GLN A 100 -7.82 -18.74 -6.23
C GLN A 100 -7.59 -19.79 -5.13
N GLN A 101 -7.67 -19.42 -3.84
CA GLN A 101 -7.88 -20.39 -2.77
C GLN A 101 -9.38 -20.56 -2.47
N SER A 102 -10.17 -20.93 -3.48
CA SER A 102 -11.49 -21.53 -3.31
C SER A 102 -11.88 -22.22 -4.60
N GLY A 103 -11.73 -23.55 -4.64
CA GLY A 103 -12.25 -24.38 -5.72
C GLY A 103 -11.19 -25.21 -6.43
N ASN A 104 -10.66 -26.22 -5.75
CA ASN A 104 -10.23 -27.43 -6.44
C ASN A 104 -10.45 -28.66 -5.54
N THR A 105 -11.65 -29.22 -5.64
CA THR A 105 -11.85 -30.66 -5.39
C THR A 105 -12.76 -31.17 -6.50
N THR A 106 -12.16 -31.31 -7.68
CA THR A 106 -12.79 -31.96 -8.83
C THR A 106 -12.76 -33.48 -8.60
N LYS A 107 -13.95 -34.05 -8.46
CA LYS A 107 -14.40 -35.38 -8.89
C LYS A 107 -13.56 -36.60 -8.46
N ILE A 108 -14.14 -37.40 -7.56
CA ILE A 108 -14.00 -38.86 -7.62
C ILE A 108 -15.34 -39.38 -8.15
N GLN A 109 -15.32 -39.77 -9.42
CA GLN A 109 -16.29 -40.68 -10.02
C GLN A 109 -15.83 -42.09 -9.61
N THR A 110 -16.68 -42.83 -8.91
CA THR A 110 -16.56 -44.29 -8.82
C THR A 110 -17.96 -44.87 -8.96
N GLU A 111 -18.09 -45.61 -10.05
CA GLU A 111 -18.98 -46.76 -10.32
C GLU A 111 -20.50 -46.53 -10.42
#